data_AF-A0A836CE96-F1
#
_entry.id   AF-A0A836CE96-F1
#
_cell.length_a   1.000
_cell.length_b   1.000
_cell.length_c   1.000
_cell.angle_alpha   90.00
_cell.angle_beta   90.00
_cell.angle_gamma   90.00
#
_symmetry.space_group_name_H-M   'P 1'
#
loop_
_entity.id
_entity.type
_entity.pdbx_description
1 polymer ?
#
loop_
_entity_poly.entity_id
_entity_poly.type
_entity_poly.pdbx_seq_one_letter_code
_entity_poly.pdbx_strand_id
1 'polypeptide(L)'
;VTIQKPGTIGLGVLWHTNATDLAAVTLSDSADGSWGFTREYTEADVGTVLGICVNWSALPMMRLLDAAGAEVASVRRVRGTVYPAVTVRGGAACDVRFGGFEGVVPRKCTALTRVKDMI
;
A
#
# COMPACT_ATOMS: atom_id res chain seq x y z
N VAL A 1 7.12 3.17 -2.12
CA VAL A 1 7.28 3.80 -0.79
C VAL A 1 8.69 3.53 -0.34
N THR A 2 9.41 4.55 0.12
CA THR A 2 10.78 4.40 0.62
C THR A 2 10.80 4.72 2.10
N ILE A 3 11.33 3.83 2.94
CA ILE A 3 11.42 4.03 4.38
C ILE A 3 12.51 5.06 4.68
N GLN A 4 12.16 6.16 5.35
CA GLN A 4 13.08 7.25 5.68
C GLN A 4 13.48 7.27 7.15
N LYS A 5 12.57 6.86 8.04
CA LYS A 5 12.80 6.73 9.48
C LYS A 5 12.07 5.51 10.04
N PRO A 6 12.65 4.82 11.04
CA PRO A 6 12.03 3.66 11.67
C PRO A 6 10.77 4.02 12.45
N GLY A 7 10.02 2.97 12.80
CA GLY A 7 8.73 3.03 13.48
C GLY A 7 7.67 2.24 12.71
N THR A 8 6.41 2.42 13.10
CA THR A 8 5.30 1.68 12.48
C THR A 8 4.83 2.37 11.20
N ILE A 9 4.84 1.65 10.09
CA ILE A 9 4.29 2.12 8.81
C ILE A 9 3.26 1.12 8.29
N GLY A 10 2.06 1.63 7.97
CA GLY A 10 1.01 0.89 7.29
C GLY A 10 0.94 1.27 5.82
N LEU A 11 0.83 0.28 4.94
CA LEU A 11 0.80 0.41 3.49
C LEU A 11 -0.42 -0.28 2.91
N GLY A 12 -1.25 0.41 2.12
CA GLY A 12 -2.45 -0.23 1.59
C GLY A 12 -3.38 0.67 0.79
N VAL A 13 -4.66 0.33 0.82
CA VAL A 13 -5.76 1.03 0.17
C VAL A 13 -7.02 1.07 1.05
N LEU A 14 -7.89 2.07 0.82
CA LEU A 14 -9.13 2.30 1.57
C LEU A 14 -10.33 2.45 0.63
N TRP A 15 -11.47 1.85 0.95
CA TRP A 15 -12.74 1.87 0.20
C TRP A 15 -13.56 3.16 0.39
N HIS A 16 -13.23 4.04 1.34
CA HIS A 16 -13.96 5.30 1.51
C HIS A 16 -13.15 6.32 2.32
N THR A 17 -13.28 7.60 1.96
CA THR A 17 -12.68 8.73 2.71
C THR A 17 -13.51 9.15 3.92
N ASN A 18 -14.65 8.50 4.19
CA ASN A 18 -15.57 8.87 5.28
C ASN A 18 -15.23 8.21 6.62
N ALA A 19 -13.98 7.79 6.82
CA ALA A 19 -13.52 7.46 8.16
C ALA A 19 -13.53 8.75 8.97
N THR A 20 -14.53 8.91 9.84
CA THR A 20 -14.65 10.02 10.80
C THR A 20 -13.46 10.14 11.74
N ASP A 21 -12.58 9.12 11.74
CA ASP A 21 -11.29 9.13 12.42
C ASP A 21 -10.22 8.39 11.59
N LEU A 22 -9.62 9.09 10.61
CA LEU A 22 -8.48 8.58 9.84
C LEU A 22 -7.26 8.26 10.73
N ALA A 23 -7.16 8.83 11.94
CA ALA A 23 -6.03 8.59 12.84
C ALA A 23 -6.12 7.20 13.50
N ALA A 24 -7.34 6.69 13.72
CA ALA A 24 -7.58 5.35 14.26
C ALA A 24 -7.40 4.22 13.23
N VAL A 25 -7.38 4.53 11.93
CA VAL A 25 -7.31 3.53 10.86
C VAL A 25 -6.03 2.71 10.99
N THR A 26 -6.20 1.40 11.11
CA THR A 26 -5.13 0.42 11.02
C THR A 26 -5.33 -0.38 9.75
N LEU A 27 -4.39 -0.28 8.82
CA LEU A 27 -4.45 -0.99 7.55
C LEU A 27 -4.20 -2.47 7.82
N SER A 28 -5.23 -3.29 7.62
CA SER A 28 -5.25 -4.72 7.90
C SER A 28 -5.87 -5.49 6.72
N ASP A 29 -6.05 -6.81 6.82
CA ASP A 29 -6.69 -7.61 5.76
C ASP A 29 -8.24 -7.57 5.80
N SER A 30 -8.83 -6.59 6.48
CA SER A 30 -10.22 -6.68 6.96
C SER A 30 -11.31 -6.31 5.94
N ALA A 31 -12.54 -6.69 6.29
CA ALA A 31 -13.76 -6.37 5.55
C ALA A 31 -14.23 -4.92 5.72
N ASP A 32 -13.58 -4.13 6.59
CA ASP A 32 -14.04 -2.82 7.09
C ASP A 32 -13.74 -1.68 6.12
N GLY A 33 -13.41 -2.01 4.87
CA GLY A 33 -13.07 -1.03 3.84
C GLY A 33 -11.62 -0.55 3.92
N SER A 34 -10.73 -1.29 4.56
CA SER A 34 -9.28 -1.07 4.49
C SER A 34 -8.56 -2.37 4.15
N TRP A 35 -7.60 -2.30 3.24
CA TRP A 35 -6.72 -3.42 2.92
C TRP A 35 -5.29 -2.95 2.98
N GLY A 36 -4.46 -3.56 3.82
CA GLY A 36 -3.05 -3.20 3.90
C GLY A 36 -2.22 -4.05 4.83
N PHE A 37 -0.97 -3.65 4.94
CA PHE A 37 0.05 -4.28 5.75
C PHE A 37 0.59 -3.24 6.71
N THR A 38 0.47 -3.50 8.00
CA THR A 38 1.09 -2.67 9.03
C THR A 38 2.27 -3.44 9.62
N ARG A 39 3.44 -2.82 9.61
CA ARG A 39 4.68 -3.44 10.11
C ARG A 39 5.51 -2.41 10.89
N GLU A 40 6.21 -2.91 11.89
CA GLU A 40 7.29 -2.18 12.56
C GLU A 40 8.58 -2.27 11.72
N TYR A 41 9.14 -1.11 11.36
CA TYR A 41 10.38 -0.99 10.63
C TYR A 41 11.50 -0.50 11.55
N THR A 42 12.68 -1.05 11.36
CA THR A 42 13.88 -0.80 12.17
C THR A 42 14.89 0.04 11.38
N GLU A 43 15.97 0.46 12.04
CA GLU A 43 17.09 1.17 11.38
C GLU A 43 17.65 0.40 10.18
N ALA A 44 17.63 -0.94 10.22
CA ALA A 44 18.08 -1.79 9.12
C ALA A 44 17.17 -1.72 7.89
N ASP A 45 15.92 -1.27 8.04
CA ASP A 45 14.96 -1.16 6.95
C ASP A 45 15.01 0.22 6.26
N VAL A 46 15.75 1.20 6.78
CA VAL A 46 15.87 2.54 6.19
C VAL A 46 16.47 2.45 4.78
N GLY A 47 15.86 3.14 3.82
CA GLY A 47 16.19 3.05 2.39
C GLY A 47 15.48 1.92 1.65
N THR A 48 14.79 1.00 2.35
CA THR A 48 13.99 -0.04 1.69
C THR A 48 12.91 0.58 0.83
N VAL A 49 12.83 0.11 -0.42
CA VAL A 49 11.81 0.50 -1.38
C VAL A 49 10.77 -0.62 -1.49
N LEU A 50 9.51 -0.27 -1.28
CA LEU A 50 8.37 -1.17 -1.37
C LEU A 50 7.39 -0.70 -2.44
N GLY A 51 6.91 -1.63 -3.26
CA GLY A 51 5.84 -1.41 -4.23
C GLY A 51 4.50 -1.86 -3.69
N ILE A 52 3.42 -1.15 -4.02
CA ILE A 52 2.06 -1.62 -3.79
C ILE A 52 1.38 -1.67 -5.15
N CYS A 53 0.77 -2.80 -5.47
CA CYS A 53 -0.06 -2.91 -6.65
C CYS A 53 -1.40 -3.58 -6.33
N VAL A 54 -2.44 -3.15 -7.04
CA VAL A 54 -3.77 -3.75 -6.97
C VAL A 54 -4.06 -4.36 -8.33
N ASN A 55 -4.51 -5.61 -8.32
CA ASN A 55 -4.91 -6.34 -9.50
C ASN A 55 -6.42 -6.61 -9.43
N TRP A 56 -7.18 -6.02 -10.34
CA TRP A 56 -8.64 -6.16 -10.46
C TRP A 56 -9.10 -7.29 -11.39
N SER A 57 -8.23 -8.29 -11.62
CA SER A 57 -8.64 -9.50 -12.34
C SER A 57 -9.72 -10.30 -11.59
N ALA A 58 -10.12 -11.46 -12.12
CA ALA A 58 -11.17 -12.32 -11.56
C ALA A 58 -11.07 -12.61 -10.05
N LEU A 59 -9.85 -12.54 -9.46
CA LEU A 59 -9.65 -12.49 -8.03
C LEU A 59 -8.95 -11.17 -7.64
N PRO A 60 -9.71 -10.14 -7.22
CA PRO A 60 -9.15 -8.88 -6.78
C PRO A 60 -8.18 -9.05 -5.60
N MET A 61 -7.00 -8.48 -5.74
CA MET A 61 -5.90 -8.67 -4.79
C MET A 61 -4.96 -7.48 -4.80
N MET A 62 -4.52 -7.08 -3.62
CA MET A 62 -3.41 -6.15 -3.42
C MET A 62 -2.15 -6.93 -3.04
N ARG A 63 -1.00 -6.50 -3.57
CA ARG A 63 0.31 -7.10 -3.31
C ARG A 63 1.28 -6.05 -2.83
N LEU A 64 2.11 -6.45 -1.88
CA LEU A 64 3.31 -5.74 -1.47
C LEU A 64 4.51 -6.36 -2.20
N LEU A 65 5.30 -5.52 -2.83
CA LEU A 65 6.48 -5.90 -3.60
C LEU A 65 7.74 -5.34 -2.94
N ASP A 66 8.84 -6.09 -2.99
CA ASP A 66 10.16 -5.55 -2.69
C ASP A 66 10.69 -4.71 -3.86
N ALA A 67 11.87 -4.10 -3.69
CA ALA A 67 12.51 -3.24 -4.69
C ALA A 67 12.76 -3.94 -6.04
N ALA A 68 12.91 -5.27 -6.06
CA ALA A 68 13.09 -6.05 -7.28
C ALA A 68 11.76 -6.38 -7.98
N GLY A 69 10.63 -6.22 -7.28
CA GLY A 69 9.30 -6.58 -7.76
C GLY A 69 8.85 -7.97 -7.32
N ALA A 70 9.57 -8.62 -6.41
CA ALA A 70 9.13 -9.88 -5.82
C ALA A 70 8.01 -9.65 -4.81
N GLU A 71 7.01 -10.55 -4.79
CA GLU A 71 5.90 -10.47 -3.85
C GLU A 71 6.37 -10.82 -2.43
N VAL A 72 6.17 -9.89 -1.50
CA VAL A 72 6.50 -10.05 -0.07
C VAL A 72 5.25 -10.43 0.73
N ALA A 73 4.09 -9.91 0.35
CA ALA A 73 2.81 -10.20 0.98
C ALA A 73 1.64 -9.88 0.03
N SER A 74 0.47 -10.47 0.27
CA SER A 74 -0.75 -10.17 -0.47
C SER A 74 -2.01 -10.19 0.39
N VAL A 75 -2.98 -9.35 0.03
CA VAL A 75 -4.33 -9.28 0.62
C VAL A 75 -5.33 -9.54 -0.51
N ARG A 76 -6.22 -10.51 -0.29
CA ARG A 76 -7.26 -10.89 -1.25
C ARG A 76 -8.58 -10.18 -0.96
N ARG A 77 -9.51 -10.24 -1.91
CA ARG A 77 -10.89 -9.73 -1.77
C ARG A 77 -10.96 -8.21 -1.58
N VAL A 78 -9.99 -7.49 -2.14
CA VAL A 78 -10.08 -6.03 -2.31
C VAL A 78 -11.29 -5.74 -3.17
N ARG A 79 -12.14 -4.77 -2.78
CA ARG A 79 -13.41 -4.54 -3.46
C ARG A 79 -13.78 -3.06 -3.53
N GLY A 80 -14.53 -2.71 -4.56
CA GLY A 80 -15.00 -1.35 -4.81
C GLY A 80 -13.89 -0.39 -5.21
N THR A 81 -14.26 0.88 -5.34
CA THR A 81 -13.28 1.95 -5.60
C THR A 81 -12.44 2.20 -4.37
N VAL A 82 -11.12 2.08 -4.53
CA VAL A 82 -10.17 2.25 -3.42
C VAL A 82 -9.17 3.37 -3.69
N TYR A 83 -8.67 3.96 -2.62
CA TYR A 83 -7.67 5.02 -2.63
C TYR A 83 -6.39 4.54 -1.96
N PRO A 84 -5.19 4.87 -2.49
CA PRO A 84 -3.93 4.59 -1.81
C PRO A 84 -3.92 5.18 -0.40
N ALA A 85 -3.42 4.40 0.56
CA ALA A 85 -3.38 4.77 1.96
C ALA A 85 -2.02 4.42 2.57
N VAL A 86 -1.50 5.35 3.39
CA VAL A 86 -0.29 5.16 4.18
C VAL A 86 -0.56 5.68 5.59
N THR A 87 -0.19 4.90 6.60
CA THR A 87 -0.22 5.33 7.99
C THR A 87 1.20 5.33 8.55
N VAL A 88 1.51 6.31 9.40
CA VAL A 88 2.81 6.44 10.07
C VAL A 88 2.57 6.67 11.56
N ARG A 89 3.27 5.92 12.42
CA ARG A 89 3.22 6.06 13.89
C ARG A 89 4.62 5.95 14.49
N GLY A 90 4.78 6.37 15.73
CA GLY A 90 6.07 6.23 16.46
C GLY A 90 7.22 7.08 15.91
N GLY A 91 6.93 8.19 15.22
CA GLY A 91 7.95 9.06 14.61
C GLY A 91 8.46 8.58 13.25
N ALA A 92 7.87 7.53 12.69
CA ALA A 92 8.20 7.01 11.37
C ALA A 92 8.02 8.04 10.26
N ALA A 93 8.80 7.89 9.20
CA ALA A 93 8.70 8.70 8.00
C ALA A 93 8.97 7.83 6.76
N CYS A 94 8.25 8.10 5.68
CA CYS A 94 8.47 7.45 4.40
C CYS A 94 8.11 8.37 3.24
N ASP A 95 8.78 8.17 2.10
CA ASP A 95 8.43 8.85 0.86
C ASP A 95 7.44 8.01 0.06
N VAL A 96 6.36 8.64 -0.37
CA VAL A 96 5.35 8.03 -1.24
C VAL A 96 5.49 8.61 -2.63
N ARG A 97 5.66 7.73 -3.62
CA ARG A 97 5.74 8.10 -5.04
C ARG A 97 4.61 7.43 -5.79
N PHE A 98 3.93 8.22 -6.63
CA PHE A 98 2.97 7.75 -7.62
C PHE A 98 3.58 7.90 -9.01
N GLY A 99 3.06 7.17 -10.00
CA GLY A 99 3.53 7.29 -11.39
C GLY A 99 4.64 6.31 -11.81
N GLY A 100 4.99 5.32 -10.99
CA GLY A 100 5.88 4.24 -11.42
C GLY A 100 6.49 3.45 -10.28
N PHE A 101 7.06 2.30 -10.63
CA PHE A 101 7.87 1.48 -9.73
C PHE A 101 9.15 1.08 -10.49
N GLU A 102 10.31 1.22 -9.84
CA GLU A 102 11.60 0.95 -10.48
C GLU A 102 11.87 -0.55 -10.69
N GLY A 103 11.28 -1.40 -9.84
CA GLY A 103 11.36 -2.85 -9.96
C GLY A 103 10.40 -3.44 -11.01
N VAL A 104 10.41 -4.77 -11.13
CA VAL A 104 9.54 -5.47 -12.08
C VAL A 104 8.07 -5.31 -11.66
N VAL A 105 7.27 -4.70 -12.53
CA VAL A 105 5.82 -4.56 -12.31
C VAL A 105 5.09 -5.82 -12.79
N PRO A 106 4.20 -6.43 -11.99
CA PRO A 106 3.39 -7.58 -12.41
C PRO A 106 2.58 -7.28 -13.69
N ARG A 107 2.46 -8.28 -14.59
CA ARG A 107 1.88 -8.17 -15.95
C ARG A 107 0.44 -7.61 -16.07
N LYS A 108 -0.25 -7.32 -14.96
CA LYS A 108 -1.62 -6.76 -14.93
C LYS A 108 -1.72 -5.48 -14.08
N CYS A 109 -0.58 -4.93 -13.70
CA CYS A 109 -0.51 -3.70 -12.94
C CYS A 109 0.21 -2.67 -13.80
N THR A 110 -0.33 -1.46 -13.81
CA THR A 110 0.29 -0.29 -14.43
C THR A 110 0.45 0.78 -13.38
N ALA A 111 1.35 1.73 -13.63
CA ALA A 111 1.54 2.86 -12.74
C ALA A 111 0.22 3.59 -12.52
N LEU A 112 -0.04 3.97 -11.27
CA LEU A 112 -1.14 4.86 -10.95
C LEU A 112 -0.81 6.25 -11.53
N THR A 113 -1.53 6.64 -12.58
CA THR A 113 -1.45 7.97 -13.20
C THR A 113 -2.59 8.86 -12.71
N ARG A 114 -2.41 10.18 -12.73
CA ARG A 114 -3.54 11.12 -12.61
C ARG A 114 -4.48 10.86 -13.79
N VAL A 115 -5.56 10.10 -13.60
CA VAL A 115 -6.93 10.28 -14.15
C VAL A 115 -7.73 8.97 -13.97
N LYS A 116 -8.97 9.17 -13.50
CA LYS A 116 -10.11 8.26 -13.32
C LYS A 116 -10.06 7.35 -12.09
N ASP A 117 -11.18 7.38 -11.36
CA ASP A 117 -11.49 6.47 -10.25
C ASP A 117 -11.11 5.04 -10.62
N MET A 118 -10.46 4.34 -9.70
CA MET A 118 -10.19 2.91 -9.84
C MET A 118 -11.53 2.19 -9.65
N ILE A 119 -12.26 1.91 -10.74
CA ILE A 119 -13.51 1.11 -10.73
C ILE A 119 -13.17 -0.36 -10.89
#